data_AF-A0A934ER59-F1
#
_entry.id   AF-A0A934ER59-F1
#
_cell.length_a   1.000
_cell.length_b   1.000
_cell.length_c   1.000
_cell.angle_alpha   90.00
_cell.angle_beta   90.00
_cell.angle_gamma   90.00
#
_symmetry.space_group_name_H-M   'P 1'
#
loop_
_entity.id
_entity.type
_entity.pdbx_description
1 polymer ?
#
loop_
_entity_poly.entity_id
_entity_poly.type
_entity_poly.pdbx_seq_one_letter_code
_entity_poly.pdbx_strand_id
1 'polypeptide(L)' 'MEEKQKTVDQIMLDRMKEIKVETMYDRYEAQLPQCGYGSLALCCRHCNYGPCNIDPVGKGPKKGVCGADANTFAAR' A
#
# COMPACT_ATOMS: atom_id res chain seq x y z
N MET A 1 33.47 -11.44 -19.94
CA MET A 1 32.23 -11.00 -19.25
C MET A 1 32.38 -11.44 -17.82
N GLU A 2 32.45 -10.48 -16.90
CA GLU A 2 32.75 -10.73 -15.49
C GLU A 2 31.48 -11.22 -14.78
N GLU A 3 31.52 -12.42 -14.20
CA GLU A 3 30.41 -12.95 -13.39
C GLU A 3 30.31 -12.11 -12.11
N LYS A 4 29.27 -11.27 -12.02
CA LYS A 4 29.01 -10.49 -10.82
C LYS A 4 28.54 -11.44 -9.71
N GLN A 5 29.28 -11.47 -8.61
CA GLN A 5 28.93 -12.28 -7.45
C GLN A 5 27.55 -11.89 -6.91
N LYS A 6 26.64 -12.87 -6.83
CA LYS A 6 25.29 -12.68 -6.29
C LYS A 6 25.34 -12.42 -4.80
N THR A 7 24.48 -11.53 -4.32
CA THR A 7 24.26 -11.34 -2.88
C THR A 7 23.51 -12.54 -2.29
N VAL A 8 23.57 -12.69 -0.96
CA VAL A 8 22.92 -13.83 -0.26
C VAL A 8 21.41 -13.84 -0.48
N ASP A 9 20.78 -12.66 -0.54
CA ASP A 9 19.36 -12.49 -0.86
C ASP A 9 19.02 -12.96 -2.28
N GLN A 10 19.84 -12.61 -3.29
CA GLN A 10 19.63 -13.03 -4.68
C GLN A 10 19.69 -14.56 -4.83
N ILE A 11 20.61 -15.22 -4.13
CA ILE A 11 20.72 -16.69 -4.13
C ILE A 11 19.42 -17.33 -3.62
N MET A 12 18.86 -16.78 -2.54
CA MET A 12 17.62 -17.31 -1.96
C MET A 12 16.40 -17.02 -2.84
N LEU A 13 16.31 -15.83 -3.44
CA LEU A 13 15.22 -15.49 -4.36
C LEU A 13 15.20 -16.40 -5.59
N ASP A 14 16.36 -16.69 -6.17
CA ASP A 14 16.48 -17.64 -7.28
C ASP A 14 16.02 -19.04 -6.86
N ARG A 15 16.48 -19.51 -5.69
CA ARG A 15 16.05 -20.81 -5.16
C ARG A 15 14.55 -20.87 -4.93
N MET A 16 13.95 -19.83 -4.36
CA MET A 16 12.51 -19.72 -4.13
C MET A 16 11.72 -19.79 -5.45
N LYS A 17 12.23 -19.13 -6.49
CA LYS A 17 11.67 -19.20 -7.85
C LYS A 17 11.71 -20.61 -8.43
N GLU A 18 12.83 -21.34 -8.26
CA GLU A 18 12.95 -22.74 -8.72
C GLU A 18 11.95 -23.67 -8.04
N ILE A 19 11.78 -23.53 -6.71
CA ILE A 19 10.85 -24.35 -5.92
C ILE A 19 9.41 -23.82 -5.95
N LYS A 20 9.14 -22.78 -6.75
CA LYS A 20 7.82 -22.16 -6.94
C LYS A 20 7.18 -21.70 -5.63
N VAL A 21 7.99 -21.12 -4.74
CA VAL A 21 7.52 -20.49 -3.50
C VAL A 21 7.35 -19.01 -3.76
N GLU A 22 6.14 -18.52 -3.48
CA GLU A 22 5.80 -17.10 -3.57
C GLU A 22 6.58 -16.26 -2.55
N THR A 23 7.14 -15.15 -3.00
CA THR A 23 7.89 -14.19 -2.20
C THR A 23 7.04 -12.97 -1.81
N MET A 24 7.59 -12.11 -0.96
CA MET A 24 7.00 -10.80 -0.67
C MET A 24 6.88 -9.93 -1.94
N TYR A 25 7.84 -10.02 -2.86
CA TYR A 25 7.86 -9.22 -4.09
C TYR A 25 6.73 -9.62 -5.03
N ASP A 26 6.47 -10.92 -5.18
CA ASP A 26 5.36 -11.42 -5.99
C ASP A 26 4.02 -10.91 -5.45
N ARG A 27 3.81 -10.96 -4.12
CA ARG A 27 2.61 -10.41 -3.47
C ARG A 27 2.51 -8.90 -3.60
N TYR A 28 3.63 -8.19 -3.53
CA TYR A 28 3.65 -6.74 -3.71
C TYR A 28 3.25 -6.37 -5.14
N GLU A 29 3.81 -7.04 -6.14
CA GLU A 29 3.47 -6.84 -7.55
C GLU A 29 1.98 -7.14 -7.81
N ALA A 30 1.45 -8.21 -7.22
CA ALA A 30 0.02 -8.54 -7.30
C ALA A 30 -0.91 -7.51 -6.63
N GLN A 31 -0.38 -6.64 -5.75
CA GLN A 31 -1.13 -5.56 -5.09
C GLN A 31 -0.99 -4.21 -5.80
N LEU A 32 -0.21 -4.12 -6.88
CA LEU A 32 -0.04 -2.88 -7.63
C LEU A 32 -1.19 -2.65 -8.64
N PRO A 33 -1.66 -1.39 -8.81
CA PRO A 33 -1.30 -0.21 -8.03
C PRO A 33 -1.98 -0.22 -6.64
N GLN A 34 -1.25 0.18 -5.60
CA GLN A 34 -1.81 0.34 -4.27
C GLN A 34 -2.84 1.48 -4.22
N CYS A 35 -3.78 1.39 -3.28
CA CYS A 35 -4.84 2.40 -3.11
C CYS A 35 -4.30 3.77 -2.68
N GLY A 36 -4.57 4.80 -3.49
CA GLY A 36 -4.12 6.18 -3.26
C GLY A 36 -4.69 6.85 -2.00
N TYR A 37 -5.91 6.50 -1.58
CA TYR A 37 -6.46 7.05 -0.33
C TYR A 37 -5.72 6.53 0.91
N GLY A 38 -5.30 5.26 0.87
CA GLY A 38 -4.54 4.64 1.96
C GLY A 38 -3.14 5.22 2.04
N SER A 39 -2.44 5.37 0.91
CA SER A 39 -1.08 5.93 0.88
C SER A 39 -1.01 7.40 1.31
N LEU A 40 -2.09 8.17 1.11
CA LEU A 40 -2.21 9.56 1.55
C LEU A 40 -2.84 9.72 2.95
N ALA A 41 -3.16 8.62 3.64
CA ALA A 41 -3.87 8.63 4.93
C ALA A 41 -5.22 9.38 4.90
N LEU A 42 -5.95 9.29 3.78
CA LEU A 42 -7.25 9.92 3.54
C LEU A 42 -8.43 8.95 3.59
N CYS A 43 -8.23 7.72 4.09
CA CYS A 43 -9.27 6.71 4.29
C CYS A 43 -9.44 6.41 5.79
N CYS A 44 -10.62 6.66 6.35
CA CYS A 44 -10.93 6.38 7.76
C CYS A 44 -11.94 5.23 7.89
N ARG A 45 -11.65 4.28 8.79
CA ARG A 45 -12.50 3.09 9.08
C ARG A 45 -12.82 2.91 10.56
N HIS A 46 -12.80 3.99 11.34
CA HIS A 46 -12.95 3.94 12.80
C HIS A 46 -14.39 3.75 13.29
N CYS A 47 -15.39 3.79 12.41
CA CYS A 47 -16.78 3.54 12.79
C CYS A 47 -17.58 2.91 11.64
N ASN A 48 -18.78 2.46 11.97
CA ASN A 48 -19.68 1.76 11.04
C ASN A 48 -20.31 2.66 9.96
N TYR A 49 -20.07 3.98 10.00
CA TYR A 49 -20.46 4.91 8.94
C TYR A 49 -19.36 5.12 7.89
N GLY A 50 -18.17 4.50 8.08
CA GLY A 50 -17.11 4.45 7.08
C GLY A 50 -17.26 3.28 6.09
N PRO A 51 -16.29 3.06 5.19
CA PRO A 51 -15.06 3.83 5.03
C PRO A 51 -15.34 5.23 4.48
N CYS A 52 -14.83 6.27 5.14
CA CYS A 52 -14.87 7.63 4.61
C CYS A 52 -13.59 7.90 3.82
N ASN A 53 -13.72 8.53 2.64
CA ASN A 53 -12.59 8.93 1.81
C ASN A 53 -12.61 10.45 1.61
N ILE A 54 -11.49 11.11 1.89
CA ILE A 54 -11.31 12.54 1.61
C ILE A 54 -10.61 12.69 0.26
N ASP A 55 -11.18 13.53 -0.61
CA ASP A 55 -10.64 13.77 -1.93
C ASP A 55 -9.39 14.68 -1.85
N PRO A 56 -8.23 14.24 -2.38
CA PRO A 56 -7.00 15.02 -2.33
C PRO A 56 -6.98 16.21 -3.30
N VAL A 57 -7.80 16.20 -4.36
CA VAL A 57 -7.65 17.14 -5.51
C VAL A 57 -8.57 18.36 -5.46
N GLY A 58 -9.61 18.37 -4.63
CA GLY A 58 -10.51 19.54 -4.49
C GLY A 58 -11.97 19.31 -4.87
N LYS A 59 -12.30 18.24 -5.60
CA LYS A 59 -13.63 18.06 -6.22
C LYS A 59 -14.56 17.15 -5.44
N GLY A 60 -14.02 16.31 -4.56
CA GLY A 60 -14.80 15.36 -3.77
C GLY A 60 -14.97 15.77 -2.29
N PRO A 61 -15.36 14.81 -1.43
CA PRO A 61 -15.61 15.06 -0.02
C PRO A 61 -14.38 15.63 0.71
N LYS A 62 -14.61 16.63 1.57
CA LYS A 62 -13.54 17.27 2.39
C LYS A 62 -13.55 16.85 3.85
N LYS A 63 -14.58 16.12 4.27
CA LYS A 63 -14.80 15.62 5.63
C LYS A 63 -15.43 14.23 5.57
N GLY A 64 -15.17 13.41 6.58
CA GLY A 64 -15.93 12.19 6.82
C GLY A 64 -17.35 12.48 7.31
N VAL A 65 -18.17 11.44 7.42
CA VAL A 65 -19.57 11.54 7.89
C VAL A 65 -19.68 12.21 9.26
N CYS A 66 -18.72 11.98 10.16
CA CYS A 66 -18.68 12.60 11.48
C CYS A 66 -18.13 14.04 11.49
N GLY A 67 -17.74 14.59 10.33
CA GLY A 67 -17.16 15.92 10.21
C GLY A 67 -15.63 16.01 10.37
N ALA A 68 -14.96 14.90 10.68
CA ALA A 68 -13.49 14.86 10.75
C ALA A 68 -12.85 15.12 9.37
N ASP A 69 -11.80 15.93 9.34
CA ASP A 69 -11.08 16.36 8.13
C ASP A 69 -9.81 15.53 7.86
N ALA A 70 -9.05 15.91 6.83
CA ALA A 70 -7.84 15.21 6.40
C ALA A 70 -6.77 15.12 7.49
N ASN A 71 -6.58 16.20 8.24
CA ASN A 71 -5.59 16.23 9.32
C ASN A 71 -5.99 15.26 10.44
N THR A 72 -7.28 15.24 10.78
CA THR A 72 -7.81 14.34 11.80
C THR A 72 -7.81 12.87 11.31
N PHE A 73 -7.92 12.61 10.01
CA PHE A 73 -7.74 11.26 9.45
C PHE A 73 -6.27 10.83 9.57
N ALA A 74 -5.33 11.66 9.10
CA ALA A 74 -3.91 11.31 9.09
C ALA A 74 -3.29 11.12 10.49
N ALA A 75 -3.84 11.79 11.51
CA ALA A 75 -3.33 11.72 12.88
C ALA A 75 -3.82 10.51 13.70
N ARG A 76 -4.76 9.70 13.20
CA ARG A 76 -5.40 8.59 13.93
C ARG A 76 -5.30 7.29 13.16
#